data_AF-A0A819ZRF5-F1
#
_entry.id   AF-A0A819ZRF5-F1
#
_cell.length_a   1.000
_cell.length_b   1.000
_cell.length_c   1.000
_cell.angle_alpha   90.00
_cell.angle_beta   90.00
_cell.angle_gamma   90.00
#
_symmetry.space_group_name_H-M   'P 1'
#
loop_
_entity.id
_entity.type
_entity.pdbx_description
1 polymer ?
#
loop_
_entity_poly.entity_id
_entity_poly.type
_entity_poly.pdbx_seq_one_letter_code
_entity_poly.pdbx_strand_id
1 'polypeptide(L)'
;ICAGQPGFYRIFLGFWHVIIYGSGPPFLMFVFSVLTIRHVKHRRIAPSINQVNQGERTLYKEKGLLRMALVQCLCIGLTTTLFSISQLYVSITTVYAKSNLQLAKENLFLVLGGLISTGGHGSTFYLYTATSRMFRQHLFHGRHARL
;
A
#
# COMPACT_ATOMS: atom_id res chain seq x y z
N ILE A 1 3.54 26.94 7.19
CA ILE A 1 3.57 26.21 5.89
C ILE A 1 4.50 27.01 5.00
N CYS A 2 5.76 26.59 4.85
CA CYS A 2 6.73 27.32 4.02
C CYS A 2 6.29 27.23 2.55
N ALA A 3 6.25 28.38 1.87
CA ALA A 3 5.91 28.48 0.47
C ALA A 3 6.97 27.74 -0.36
N GLY A 4 6.68 26.50 -0.75
CA GLY A 4 7.51 25.74 -1.68
C GLY A 4 7.56 26.49 -3.02
N GLN A 5 8.76 26.65 -3.58
CA GLN A 5 8.99 27.37 -4.83
C GLN A 5 7.95 26.95 -5.90
N PRO A 6 7.14 27.89 -6.43
CA PRO A 6 6.24 27.59 -7.53
C PRO A 6 7.06 27.35 -8.81
N GLY A 7 6.70 26.34 -9.59
CA GLY A 7 7.36 26.07 -10.87
C GLY A 7 7.17 24.65 -11.39
N PHE A 8 7.64 24.45 -12.64
CA PHE A 8 7.63 23.16 -13.36
C PHE A 8 8.21 22.00 -12.53
N TYR A 9 9.21 22.29 -11.68
CA TYR A 9 9.84 21.31 -10.80
C TYR A 9 8.86 20.64 -9.83
N ARG A 10 7.87 21.37 -9.29
CA ARG A 10 6.88 20.81 -8.36
C ARG A 10 5.91 19.85 -9.06
N ILE A 11 5.55 20.14 -10.31
CA ILE A 11 4.70 19.28 -11.15
C ILE A 11 5.47 18.02 -11.55
N PHE A 12 6.72 18.18 -12.00
CA PHE A 12 7.60 17.07 -12.35
C PHE A 12 7.84 16.14 -11.16
N LEU A 13 8.14 16.71 -9.98
CA LEU A 13 8.33 15.96 -8.75
C LEU A 13 7.03 15.26 -8.33
N GLY A 14 5.88 15.94 -8.39
CA GLY A 14 4.58 15.33 -8.07
C GLY A 14 4.24 14.15 -8.99
N PHE A 15 4.49 14.28 -10.29
CA PHE A 15 4.29 13.22 -11.26
C PHE A 15 5.23 12.02 -11.00
N TRP A 16 6.52 12.28 -10.77
CA TRP A 16 7.48 11.23 -10.42
C TRP A 16 7.15 10.55 -9.09
N HIS A 17 6.63 11.31 -8.13
CA HIS A 17 6.23 10.77 -6.84
C HIS A 17 5.04 9.81 -6.98
N VAL A 18 4.06 10.14 -7.82
CA VAL A 18 2.94 9.24 -8.15
C VAL A 18 3.44 7.96 -8.81
N ILE A 19 4.40 8.06 -9.73
CA ILE A 19 4.93 6.89 -10.44
C ILE A 19 5.74 5.98 -9.51
N ILE A 20 6.73 6.55 -8.79
CA ILE A 20 7.67 5.78 -7.95
C ILE A 20 7.02 5.28 -6.67
N TYR A 21 6.20 6.08 -6.00
CA TYR A 21 5.66 5.75 -4.68
C TYR A 21 4.19 5.32 -4.73
N GLY A 22 3.43 5.80 -5.72
CA GLY A 22 2.02 5.42 -5.91
C GLY A 22 1.87 4.11 -6.67
N SER A 23 2.24 4.10 -7.95
CA SER A 23 1.96 2.97 -8.86
C SER A 23 3.06 1.91 -8.94
N GLY A 24 4.32 2.31 -8.76
CA GLY A 24 5.49 1.43 -8.91
C GLY A 24 5.46 0.23 -7.96
N PRO A 25 5.34 0.42 -6.63
CA PRO A 25 5.40 -0.68 -5.68
C PRO A 25 4.23 -1.67 -5.85
N PRO A 26 2.96 -1.23 -6.04
CA PRO A 26 1.86 -2.13 -6.37
C PRO A 26 2.08 -2.91 -7.67
N PHE A 27 2.62 -2.26 -8.71
CA PHE A 27 2.88 -2.92 -9.99
C PHE A 27 3.96 -4.01 -9.86
N LEU A 28 5.08 -3.70 -9.20
CA LEU A 28 6.14 -4.68 -8.93
C LEU A 28 5.61 -5.84 -8.06
N MET A 29 4.87 -5.54 -7.00
CA MET A 29 4.25 -6.56 -6.15
C MET A 29 3.27 -7.44 -6.92
N PHE A 30 2.51 -6.87 -7.85
CA PHE A 30 1.62 -7.62 -8.73
C PHE A 30 2.40 -8.56 -9.64
N VAL A 31 3.45 -8.06 -10.31
CA VAL A 31 4.33 -8.87 -11.17
C VAL A 31 4.97 -10.01 -10.37
N PHE A 32 5.56 -9.73 -9.22
CA PHE A 32 6.14 -10.75 -8.34
C PHE A 32 5.08 -11.76 -7.86
N SER A 33 3.86 -11.31 -7.58
CA SER A 33 2.78 -12.21 -7.18
C SER A 33 2.38 -13.17 -8.29
N VAL A 34 2.26 -12.68 -9.53
CA VAL A 34 1.96 -13.51 -10.70
C VAL A 34 3.10 -14.48 -10.99
N LEU A 35 4.35 -14.01 -10.95
CA LEU A 35 5.55 -14.85 -11.14
C LEU A 35 5.62 -15.95 -10.09
N THR A 36 5.35 -15.62 -8.82
CA THR A 36 5.32 -16.60 -7.73
C THR A 36 4.26 -17.67 -7.97
N ILE A 37 3.05 -17.30 -8.38
CA ILE A 37 1.99 -18.27 -8.70
C ILE A 37 2.38 -19.18 -9.87
N ARG A 38 2.98 -18.61 -10.92
CA ARG A 38 3.45 -19.38 -12.09
C ARG A 38 4.55 -20.37 -11.71
N HIS A 39 5.55 -19.93 -10.95
CA HIS A 39 6.66 -20.78 -10.48
C HIS A 39 6.16 -21.94 -9.61
N VAL A 40 5.21 -21.65 -8.72
CA VAL A 40 4.58 -22.65 -7.85
C VAL A 40 3.78 -23.68 -8.64
N LYS A 41 3.04 -23.24 -9.65
CA LYS A 41 2.28 -24.14 -10.54
C LYS A 41 3.21 -25.08 -11.31
N HIS A 42 4.37 -24.59 -11.74
CA HIS A 42 5.37 -25.37 -12.46
C HIS A 42 6.07 -26.42 -11.57
N ARG A 43 6.36 -26.09 -10.29
CA ARG A 43 6.99 -27.02 -9.35
C ARG A 43 6.08 -28.15 -8.86
N ARG A 44 4.75 -28.06 -9.03
CA ARG A 44 3.81 -29.15 -8.68
C ARG A 44 3.91 -30.38 -9.58
N ILE A 45 4.61 -30.31 -10.71
CA ILE A 45 4.67 -31.41 -11.70
C ILE A 45 5.71 -32.48 -11.30
N ALA A 46 6.55 -32.25 -10.28
CA ALA A 46 7.47 -33.26 -9.75
C ALA A 46 7.37 -33.40 -8.21
N PRO A 47 6.31 -34.03 -7.67
CA PRO A 47 6.21 -34.26 -6.24
C PRO A 47 6.96 -35.52 -5.81
N SER A 48 8.02 -35.36 -5.00
CA SER A 48 8.49 -36.44 -4.12
C SER A 48 7.53 -36.54 -2.94
N ILE A 49 6.85 -37.67 -2.80
CA ILE A 49 5.67 -37.92 -1.94
C ILE A 49 5.88 -37.52 -0.46
N ASN A 50 7.12 -37.56 0.05
CA ASN A 50 7.43 -37.18 1.44
C ASN A 50 7.67 -35.67 1.65
N GLN A 51 7.88 -34.87 0.60
CA GLN A 51 8.08 -33.41 0.67
C GLN A 51 6.81 -32.60 0.39
N VAL A 52 5.75 -33.22 -0.15
CA VAL A 52 4.51 -32.54 -0.55
C VAL A 52 3.81 -31.89 0.65
N ASN A 53 3.71 -32.59 1.79
CA ASN A 53 2.99 -32.09 2.96
C ASN A 53 3.68 -30.92 3.67
N GLN A 54 5.02 -30.88 3.71
CA GLN A 54 5.77 -29.74 4.27
C GLN A 54 5.84 -28.58 3.27
N GLY A 55 6.07 -28.87 1.99
CA GLY A 55 6.14 -27.87 0.92
C GLY A 55 4.83 -27.09 0.80
N GLU A 56 3.68 -27.76 0.78
CA GLU A 56 2.39 -27.09 0.68
C GLU A 56 2.12 -26.15 1.86
N ARG A 57 2.42 -26.57 3.09
CA ARG A 57 2.16 -25.76 4.30
C ARG A 57 2.97 -24.48 4.31
N THR A 58 4.24 -24.52 3.91
CA THR A 58 5.10 -23.33 3.75
C THR A 58 4.58 -22.41 2.65
N LEU A 59 4.13 -22.98 1.54
CA LEU A 59 3.59 -22.24 0.40
C LEU A 59 2.28 -21.51 0.72
N TYR A 60 1.40 -22.13 1.52
CA TYR A 60 0.19 -21.47 2.03
C TYR A 60 0.53 -20.28 2.94
N LYS A 61 1.58 -20.40 3.77
CA LYS A 61 2.07 -19.29 4.60
C LYS A 61 2.64 -18.15 3.74
N GLU A 62 3.48 -18.47 2.76
CA GLU A 62 4.07 -17.50 1.84
C GLU A 62 3.01 -16.76 1.01
N LYS A 63 2.01 -17.49 0.47
CA LYS A 63 0.87 -16.87 -0.23
C LYS A 63 0.05 -15.95 0.66
N GLY A 64 -0.12 -16.32 1.93
CA GLY A 64 -0.80 -15.48 2.91
C GLY A 64 -0.05 -14.16 3.14
N LEU A 65 1.27 -14.26 3.37
CA LEU A 65 2.14 -13.11 3.59
C LEU A 65 2.18 -12.18 2.35
N LEU A 66 2.32 -12.76 1.16
CA LEU A 66 2.30 -12.06 -0.11
C LEU A 66 0.96 -11.34 -0.34
N ARG A 67 -0.17 -11.98 -0.02
CA ARG A 67 -1.50 -11.36 -0.10
C ARG A 67 -1.64 -10.18 0.86
N MET A 68 -1.10 -10.28 2.09
CA MET A 68 -1.10 -9.17 3.05
C MET A 68 -0.30 -7.98 2.54
N ALA A 69 0.91 -8.24 2.06
CA ALA A 69 1.78 -7.21 1.52
C ALA A 69 1.13 -6.54 0.29
N LEU A 70 0.48 -7.32 -0.58
CA LEU A 70 -0.24 -6.78 -1.75
C LEU A 70 -1.42 -5.89 -1.34
N VAL A 71 -2.26 -6.34 -0.39
CA VAL A 71 -3.39 -5.54 0.11
C VAL A 71 -2.88 -4.24 0.75
N GLN A 72 -1.84 -4.32 1.57
CA GLN A 72 -1.24 -3.13 2.17
C GLN A 72 -0.67 -2.18 1.10
N CYS A 73 0.10 -2.69 0.14
CA CYS A 73 0.66 -1.88 -0.95
C CYS A 73 -0.44 -1.21 -1.78
N LEU A 74 -1.56 -1.91 -2.05
CA LEU A 74 -2.71 -1.31 -2.74
C LEU A 74 -3.37 -0.22 -1.89
N CYS A 75 -3.62 -0.47 -0.60
CA CYS A 75 -4.23 0.52 0.29
C CYS A 75 -3.36 1.77 0.42
N ILE A 76 -2.06 1.61 0.69
CA ILE A 76 -1.12 2.73 0.82
C ILE A 76 -0.95 3.43 -0.54
N GLY A 77 -0.78 2.68 -1.63
CA GLY A 77 -0.62 3.24 -2.98
C GLY A 77 -1.83 4.06 -3.41
N LEU A 78 -3.05 3.61 -3.15
CA LEU A 78 -4.27 4.36 -3.47
C LEU A 78 -4.36 5.65 -2.64
N THR A 79 -4.09 5.61 -1.34
CA THR A 79 -4.18 6.80 -0.48
C THR A 79 -3.09 7.83 -0.78
N THR A 80 -1.85 7.39 -1.01
CA THR A 80 -0.73 8.28 -1.40
C THR A 80 -0.94 8.87 -2.80
N THR A 81 -1.51 8.11 -3.72
CA THR A 81 -1.83 8.59 -5.08
C THR A 81 -2.92 9.66 -5.03
N LEU A 82 -4.02 9.41 -4.31
CA LEU A 82 -5.09 10.40 -4.13
C LEU A 82 -4.58 11.71 -3.51
N PHE A 83 -3.72 11.60 -2.49
CA PHE A 83 -3.08 12.78 -1.89
C PHE A 83 -2.14 13.51 -2.85
N SER A 84 -1.39 12.76 -3.67
CA SER A 84 -0.48 13.36 -4.66
C SER A 84 -1.25 14.05 -5.79
N ILE A 85 -2.37 13.50 -6.23
CA ILE A 85 -3.27 14.12 -7.21
C ILE A 85 -3.86 15.42 -6.64
N SER A 86 -4.29 15.44 -5.37
CA SER A 86 -4.83 16.67 -4.76
C SER A 86 -3.77 17.76 -4.60
N GLN A 87 -2.53 17.39 -4.26
CA GLN A 87 -1.38 18.30 -4.24
C GLN A 87 -1.08 18.88 -5.63
N LEU A 88 -1.15 18.04 -6.67
CA LEU A 88 -0.90 18.44 -8.04
C LEU A 88 -2.01 19.37 -8.56
N TYR A 89 -3.27 19.06 -8.25
CA TYR A 89 -4.42 19.93 -8.52
C TYR A 89 -4.24 21.31 -7.88
N VAL A 90 -3.92 21.36 -6.58
CA VAL A 90 -3.71 22.64 -5.88
C VAL A 90 -2.53 23.40 -6.49
N SER A 91 -1.45 22.70 -6.86
CA SER A 91 -0.28 23.31 -7.49
C SER A 91 -0.60 23.96 -8.83
N ILE A 92 -1.36 23.29 -9.70
CA ILE A 92 -1.77 23.82 -11.01
C ILE A 92 -2.75 24.99 -10.85
N THR A 93 -3.66 24.88 -9.89
CA THR A 93 -4.72 25.88 -9.71
C THR A 93 -4.27 27.10 -8.90
N THR A 94 -3.00 27.19 -8.48
CA THR A 94 -2.44 28.36 -7.78
C THR A 94 -2.50 29.66 -8.59
N VAL A 95 -2.58 29.57 -9.92
CA VAL A 95 -2.59 30.74 -10.82
C VAL A 95 -3.97 31.41 -10.89
N TYR A 96 -5.03 30.71 -10.46
CA TYR A 96 -6.40 31.23 -10.53
C TYR A 96 -6.79 31.92 -9.22
N ALA A 97 -7.50 33.05 -9.33
CA ALA A 97 -8.11 33.70 -8.18
C ALA A 97 -9.24 32.81 -7.63
N LYS A 98 -9.14 32.45 -6.34
CA LYS A 98 -10.11 31.58 -5.64
C LYS A 98 -10.78 32.34 -4.51
N SER A 99 -12.04 31.99 -4.24
CA SER A 99 -12.73 32.52 -3.05
C SER A 99 -12.16 31.90 -1.76
N ASN A 100 -12.29 32.62 -0.64
CA ASN A 100 -11.86 32.13 0.68
C ASN A 100 -12.49 30.76 1.02
N LEU A 101 -13.74 30.54 0.62
CA LEU A 101 -14.44 29.27 0.83
C LEU A 101 -13.83 28.13 0.00
N GLN A 102 -13.46 28.39 -1.25
CA GLN A 102 -12.77 27.38 -2.09
C GLN A 102 -11.41 27.01 -1.51
N LEU A 103 -10.64 28.01 -1.07
CA LEU A 103 -9.34 27.80 -0.45
C LEU A 103 -9.46 26.96 0.84
N ALA A 104 -10.47 27.24 1.67
CA ALA A 104 -10.74 26.49 2.88
C ALA A 104 -11.09 25.01 2.59
N LYS A 105 -11.92 24.75 1.58
CA LYS A 105 -12.25 23.38 1.15
C LYS A 105 -11.00 22.63 0.67
N GLU A 106 -10.20 23.24 -0.20
CA GLU A 106 -8.97 22.63 -0.72
C GLU A 106 -7.97 22.30 0.39
N ASN A 107 -7.77 23.23 1.33
CA ASN A 107 -6.90 23.00 2.49
C ASN A 107 -7.42 21.87 3.38
N LEU A 108 -8.74 21.79 3.60
CA LEU A 108 -9.35 20.70 4.35
C LEU A 108 -9.09 19.34 3.67
N PHE A 109 -9.29 19.25 2.35
CA PHE A 109 -9.01 18.01 1.60
C PHE A 109 -7.53 17.65 1.59
N LEU A 110 -6.62 18.63 1.52
CA LEU A 110 -5.19 18.38 1.64
C LEU A 110 -4.83 17.82 3.02
N VAL A 111 -5.34 18.41 4.09
CA VAL A 111 -5.07 17.93 5.46
C VAL A 111 -5.66 16.54 5.67
N LEU A 112 -6.90 16.29 5.24
CA LEU A 112 -7.53 14.98 5.32
C LEU A 112 -6.76 13.93 4.49
N GLY A 113 -6.36 14.26 3.27
CA GLY A 113 -5.56 13.38 2.42
C GLY A 113 -4.20 13.05 3.06
N GLY A 114 -3.55 14.05 3.67
CA GLY A 114 -2.30 13.86 4.40
C GLY A 114 -2.47 12.96 5.63
N LEU A 115 -3.54 13.16 6.40
CA LEU A 115 -3.87 12.33 7.55
C LEU A 115 -4.17 10.89 7.16
N ILE A 116 -4.93 10.67 6.08
CA ILE A 116 -5.25 9.33 5.58
C ILE A 116 -3.99 8.64 5.06
N SER A 117 -3.15 9.36 4.31
CA SER A 117 -1.88 8.84 3.80
C SER A 117 -0.95 8.43 4.96
N THR A 118 -0.81 9.30 5.98
CA THR A 118 0.09 9.05 7.11
C THR A 118 -0.47 7.99 8.05
N GLY A 119 -1.78 8.02 8.30
CA GLY A 119 -2.50 7.02 9.08
C GLY A 119 -2.47 5.64 8.44
N GLY A 120 -2.37 5.58 7.11
CA GLY A 120 -2.14 4.34 6.35
C GLY A 120 -0.92 3.57 6.85
N HIS A 121 0.19 4.24 7.19
CA HIS A 121 1.40 3.60 7.72
C HIS A 121 1.17 2.99 9.11
N GLY A 122 0.38 3.63 9.98
CA GLY A 122 -0.02 3.09 11.28
C GLY A 122 -1.08 1.99 11.21
N SER A 123 -1.91 2.00 10.15
CA SER A 123 -2.99 1.02 9.96
C SER A 123 -2.49 -0.38 9.59
N THR A 124 -1.22 -0.50 9.20
CA THR A 124 -0.58 -1.74 8.78
C THR A 124 -0.82 -2.90 9.75
N PHE A 125 -0.73 -2.64 11.05
CA PHE A 125 -0.97 -3.63 12.10
C PHE A 125 -2.41 -4.15 12.09
N TYR A 126 -3.39 -3.26 11.93
CA TYR A 126 -4.81 -3.61 11.88
C TYR A 126 -5.16 -4.33 10.58
N LEU A 127 -4.62 -3.88 9.45
CA LEU A 127 -4.76 -4.55 8.16
C LEU A 127 -4.25 -5.98 8.21
N TYR A 128 -3.06 -6.20 8.78
CA TYR A 128 -2.49 -7.53 8.98
C TYR A 128 -3.32 -8.40 9.92
N THR A 129 -3.84 -7.82 11.00
CA THR A 129 -4.72 -8.54 11.94
C THR A 129 -6.06 -8.92 11.29
N ALA A 130 -6.61 -8.07 10.42
CA ALA A 130 -7.86 -8.33 9.72
C ALA A 130 -7.71 -9.38 8.60
N THR A 131 -6.62 -9.30 7.83
CA THR A 131 -6.39 -10.14 6.64
C THR A 131 -5.76 -11.50 6.95
N SER A 132 -5.06 -11.65 8.08
CA SER A 132 -4.33 -12.88 8.42
C SER A 132 -5.03 -13.75 9.45
N ARG A 133 -5.51 -14.93 9.02
CA ARG A 133 -5.90 -15.99 9.97
C ARG A 133 -4.72 -16.47 10.82
N MET A 134 -3.51 -16.53 10.24
CA MET A 134 -2.30 -16.93 10.96
C MET A 134 -1.89 -15.93 12.04
N PHE A 135 -1.95 -14.63 11.75
CA PHE A 135 -1.60 -13.59 12.71
C PHE A 135 -2.58 -13.58 13.88
N ARG A 136 -3.89 -13.73 13.60
CA ARG A 136 -4.90 -13.94 14.65
C ARG A 136 -4.59 -15.17 15.49
N GLN A 137 -4.26 -16.30 14.87
CA GLN A 137 -3.90 -17.50 15.62
C GLN A 137 -2.68 -17.28 16.52
N HIS A 138 -1.61 -16.65 16.05
CA HIS A 138 -0.45 -16.32 16.90
C HIS A 138 -0.80 -15.36 18.05
N LEU A 139 -1.60 -14.32 17.77
CA LEU A 139 -1.98 -13.32 18.77
C LEU A 139 -2.87 -13.92 19.87
N PHE A 140 -3.80 -14.81 19.50
CA PHE A 140 -4.74 -15.43 20.44
C PHE A 140 -4.21 -16.71 21.10
N HIS A 141 -3.40 -17.55 20.42
CA HIS A 141 -2.72 -18.69 21.06
C HIS A 141 -1.57 -18.24 21.98
N GLY A 142 -0.85 -17.17 21.63
CA GLY A 142 0.23 -16.64 22.46
C GLY A 142 -0.24 -16.11 23.82
N ARG A 143 -1.54 -15.83 23.99
CA ARG A 143 -2.15 -15.47 25.29
C ARG A 143 -2.48 -16.67 26.17
N HIS A 144 -2.80 -17.82 25.57
CA HIS A 144 -3.11 -19.04 26.33
C HIS A 144 -1.87 -19.81 26.78
N ALA A 145 -0.70 -19.58 26.17
CA ALA A 145 0.56 -20.21 26.58
C ALA A 145 1.31 -19.44 27.69
N ARG A 146 0.75 -18.34 28.21
CA ARG A 146 1.35 -17.50 29.28
C ARG A 146 0.47 -17.34 30.53
N LEU A 147 -0.60 -18.11 30.63
CA LEU A 147 -1.41 -18.27 31.84
C LEU A 147 -1.36 -19.73 32.26
#